data_AF-A0A1W6YGU3-F1
#
_entry.id   AF-A0A1W6YGU3-F1
#
_cell.length_a   1.000
_cell.length_b   1.000
_cell.length_c   1.000
_cell.angle_alpha   90.00
_cell.angle_beta   90.00
_cell.angle_gamma   90.00
#
_symmetry.space_group_name_H-M   'P 1'
#
loop_
_entity.id
_entity.type
_entity.pdbx_description
1 polymer ?
#
loop_
_entity_poly.entity_id
_entity_poly.type
_entity_poly.pdbx_seq_one_letter_code
_entity_poly.pdbx_strand_id
1 'polypeptide(L)'
;MKSRAISAIAIALMWAAAGAASAQAQAPQEMQFPGHDGSLSPPSTLRMTVTPQGPAVPPPPPVRDTPESVRLYTQCRNDADREATSAEKMRQAVGVCLDQLNQRRAQGQ
;
A
#
# COMPACT_ATOMS: atom_id res chain seq x y z
N MET A 1 -55.82 -10.64 -26.42
CA MET A 1 -55.42 -10.29 -25.03
C MET A 1 -54.31 -11.24 -24.56
N LYS A 2 -53.04 -10.81 -24.61
CA LYS A 2 -52.01 -11.19 -23.63
C LYS A 2 -50.83 -10.21 -23.77
N SER A 3 -50.70 -9.39 -22.73
CA SER A 3 -49.65 -8.44 -22.32
C SER A 3 -48.26 -9.08 -22.28
N ARG A 4 -47.10 -8.42 -22.17
CA ARG A 4 -46.55 -7.04 -22.18
C ARG A 4 -45.03 -7.20 -21.94
N ALA A 5 -44.19 -6.32 -22.52
CA ALA A 5 -42.92 -5.78 -21.97
C ALA A 5 -42.11 -5.22 -23.17
N ILE A 6 -41.97 -3.92 -23.45
CA ILE A 6 -41.55 -2.73 -22.67
C ILE A 6 -40.05 -2.74 -22.32
N SER A 7 -39.39 -1.67 -22.79
CA SER A 7 -38.13 -1.04 -22.36
C SER A 7 -36.83 -1.74 -22.73
N ALA A 8 -35.98 -1.23 -23.64
CA ALA A 8 -35.38 0.11 -23.75
C ALA A 8 -34.74 0.57 -22.43
N ILE A 9 -33.43 0.35 -22.27
CA ILE A 9 -32.48 1.25 -21.60
C ILE A 9 -31.10 0.96 -22.24
N ALA A 10 -30.81 1.69 -23.30
CA ALA A 10 -29.45 2.09 -23.64
C ALA A 10 -29.26 3.46 -22.97
N ILE A 11 -28.65 3.52 -21.79
CA ILE A 11 -28.03 4.71 -21.15
C ILE A 11 -27.12 4.16 -20.05
N ALA A 12 -25.82 4.03 -20.34
CA ALA A 12 -24.75 3.93 -19.34
C ALA A 12 -23.41 4.37 -19.98
N LEU A 13 -23.47 5.46 -20.74
CA LEU A 13 -22.31 6.15 -21.31
C LEU A 13 -22.52 7.65 -21.11
N MET A 14 -22.56 8.06 -19.85
CA MET A 14 -22.37 9.45 -19.42
C MET A 14 -22.50 9.46 -17.91
N TRP A 15 -21.42 9.79 -17.22
CA TRP A 15 -21.29 10.54 -15.97
C TRP A 15 -19.77 10.60 -15.75
N ALA A 16 -19.14 11.62 -16.33
CA ALA A 16 -18.65 12.79 -15.58
C ALA A 16 -17.50 12.36 -14.63
N ALA A 17 -16.22 12.56 -14.94
CA ALA A 17 -15.57 13.82 -15.30
C ALA A 17 -16.10 15.02 -14.48
N ALA A 18 -16.03 14.93 -13.15
CA ALA A 18 -16.06 16.08 -12.26
C ALA A 18 -15.48 15.69 -10.90
N GLY A 19 -14.47 16.41 -10.42
CA GLY A 19 -14.03 16.29 -9.02
C GLY A 19 -12.54 16.35 -8.75
N ALA A 20 -11.74 17.07 -9.54
CA ALA A 20 -10.49 17.61 -9.03
C ALA A 20 -10.83 18.67 -7.98
N ALA A 21 -11.02 18.24 -6.73
CA ALA A 21 -11.17 19.13 -5.59
C ALA A 21 -9.80 19.76 -5.32
N SER A 22 -9.61 21.00 -5.80
CA SER A 22 -8.51 21.85 -5.38
C SER A 22 -8.70 22.16 -3.89
N ALA A 23 -7.95 21.47 -3.04
CA ALA A 23 -7.79 21.82 -1.63
C ALA A 23 -7.15 23.21 -1.56
N GLN A 24 -7.97 24.24 -1.37
CA GLN A 24 -7.51 25.59 -1.06
C GLN A 24 -6.98 25.56 0.36
N ALA A 25 -5.66 25.49 0.52
CA ALA A 25 -5.01 25.67 1.81
C ALA A 25 -5.36 27.07 2.33
N GLN A 26 -6.23 27.14 3.34
CA GLN A 26 -6.52 28.38 4.05
C GLN A 26 -5.23 28.83 4.74
N ALA A 27 -4.75 30.03 4.41
CA ALA A 27 -3.62 30.63 5.10
C ALA A 27 -3.91 30.70 6.61
N PRO A 28 -2.94 30.38 7.49
CA PRO A 28 -3.15 30.42 8.93
C PRO A 28 -3.56 31.83 9.35
N GLN A 29 -4.74 31.95 9.96
CA GLN A 29 -5.18 33.21 10.57
C GLN A 29 -4.40 33.42 11.86
N GLU A 30 -3.42 34.32 11.84
CA GLU A 30 -2.77 34.81 13.05
C GLU A 30 -3.78 35.69 13.83
N MET A 31 -4.42 35.11 14.84
CA MET A 31 -5.26 35.85 15.78
C MET A 31 -4.37 36.61 16.77
N GLN A 32 -4.26 37.92 16.62
CA GLN A 32 -3.52 38.80 17.55
C GLN A 32 -4.44 39.20 18.73
N PHE A 33 -4.08 38.79 19.95
CA PHE A 33 -4.74 39.29 21.17
C PHE A 33 -4.32 40.75 21.44
N PRO A 34 -5.26 41.70 21.63
CA PRO A 34 -4.89 43.06 22.03
C PRO A 34 -4.39 43.07 23.48
N GLY A 35 -3.13 43.47 23.67
CA GLY A 35 -2.65 43.94 24.96
C GLY A 35 -3.25 45.32 25.22
N HIS A 36 -4.15 45.43 26.19
CA HIS A 36 -4.69 46.71 26.66
C HIS A 36 -3.71 47.42 27.61
N ASP A 37 -3.75 48.75 27.64
CA ASP A 37 -2.95 49.58 28.55
C ASP A 37 -3.06 49.07 29.99
N GLY A 38 -1.92 48.78 30.62
CA GLY A 38 -1.84 48.19 31.97
C GLY A 38 -1.47 46.70 32.03
N SER A 39 -1.23 46.04 30.90
CA SER A 39 -0.66 44.67 30.90
C SER A 39 0.79 44.67 31.40
N LEU A 40 1.00 44.19 32.63
CA LEU A 40 2.33 44.02 33.25
C LEU A 40 3.10 42.80 32.71
N SER A 41 2.47 41.99 31.85
CA SER A 41 3.10 40.80 31.28
C SER A 41 3.61 41.12 29.87
N PRO A 42 4.92 40.97 29.59
CA PRO A 42 5.44 41.11 28.23
C PRO A 42 4.78 40.08 27.31
N PRO A 43 4.49 40.43 26.04
CA PRO A 43 3.90 39.50 25.10
C PRO A 43 4.83 38.30 24.92
N SER A 44 4.38 37.13 25.36
CA SER A 44 5.15 35.89 25.26
C SER A 44 5.05 35.32 23.85
N THR A 45 5.99 35.67 22.99
CA THR A 45 6.16 35.01 21.68
C THR A 45 6.84 33.66 21.86
N LEU A 46 6.07 32.57 21.68
CA LEU A 46 6.61 31.21 21.57
C LEU A 46 7.25 31.04 20.18
N ARG A 47 8.54 30.70 20.13
CA ARG A 47 9.25 30.32 18.88
C ARG A 47 9.40 28.81 18.85
N MET A 48 8.72 28.15 17.91
CA MET A 48 8.89 26.71 17.64
C MET A 48 9.78 26.54 16.41
N THR A 49 10.88 25.79 16.54
CA THR A 49 11.67 25.32 15.41
C THR A 49 11.20 23.93 15.03
N VAL A 50 10.59 23.80 13.85
CA VAL A 50 10.26 22.49 13.28
C VAL A 50 11.55 21.90 12.73
N THR A 51 12.07 20.85 13.36
CA THR A 51 13.09 20.01 12.71
C THR A 51 12.40 19.31 11.54
N PRO A 52 12.83 19.55 10.29
CA PRO A 52 12.30 18.79 9.16
C PRO A 52 12.55 17.31 9.44
N GLN A 53 11.50 16.51 9.46
CA GLN A 53 11.67 15.06 9.36
C GLN A 53 12.48 14.84 8.09
N GLY A 54 13.66 14.23 8.25
CA GLY A 54 14.52 13.86 7.13
C GLY A 54 13.71 13.05 6.11
N PRO A 55 14.23 12.91 4.86
CA PRO A 55 13.51 12.18 3.83
C PRO A 55 13.07 10.83 4.38
N ALA A 56 11.77 10.58 4.32
CA ALA A 56 11.20 9.31 4.76
C ALA A 56 11.94 8.19 4.02
N VAL A 57 12.57 7.29 4.78
CA VAL A 57 13.21 6.11 4.19
C VAL A 57 12.09 5.36 3.45
N PRO A 58 12.19 5.17 2.12
CA PRO A 58 11.18 4.44 1.40
C PRO A 58 11.06 3.05 2.01
N PRO A 59 9.84 2.53 2.23
CA PRO A 59 9.67 1.17 2.72
C PRO A 59 10.39 0.20 1.77
N PRO A 60 11.03 -0.86 2.29
CA PRO A 60 11.70 -1.84 1.45
C PRO A 60 10.71 -2.37 0.39
N PRO A 61 11.17 -2.64 -0.84
CA PRO A 61 10.30 -3.14 -1.88
C PRO A 61 9.59 -4.42 -1.41
N PRO A 62 8.29 -4.58 -1.70
CA PRO A 62 7.58 -5.81 -1.35
C PRO A 62 8.30 -7.01 -1.97
N VAL A 63 8.71 -7.98 -1.16
CA VAL A 63 9.24 -9.24 -1.67
C VAL A 63 8.10 -9.94 -2.39
N ARG A 64 8.13 -9.92 -3.71
CA ARG A 64 7.16 -10.61 -4.56
C ARG A 64 7.82 -11.83 -5.17
N ASP A 65 7.05 -12.92 -5.26
CA ASP A 65 7.44 -14.04 -6.07
C ASP A 65 7.52 -13.61 -7.54
N THR A 66 8.67 -13.87 -8.16
CA THR A 66 8.87 -13.67 -9.59
C THR A 66 8.24 -14.86 -10.34
N PRO A 67 7.82 -14.69 -11.61
CA PRO A 67 7.36 -15.82 -12.42
C PRO A 67 8.36 -16.99 -12.44
N GLU A 68 9.65 -16.67 -12.39
CA GLU A 68 10.76 -17.61 -12.31
C GLU A 68 10.77 -18.37 -10.97
N SER A 69 10.60 -17.68 -9.83
CA SER A 69 10.55 -18.33 -8.51
C SER A 69 9.37 -19.29 -8.40
N VAL A 70 8.21 -18.91 -8.95
CA VAL A 70 7.00 -19.75 -8.99
C VAL A 70 7.23 -20.98 -9.86
N ARG A 71 7.86 -20.82 -11.02
CA ARG A 71 8.19 -21.95 -11.90
C ARG A 71 9.13 -22.94 -11.21
N LEU A 72 10.18 -22.45 -10.56
CA LEU A 72 11.14 -23.27 -9.82
C LEU A 72 10.48 -24.00 -8.64
N TYR A 73 9.62 -23.31 -7.88
CA TYR A 73 8.85 -23.94 -6.82
C TYR A 73 7.95 -25.06 -7.35
N THR A 74 7.24 -24.79 -8.44
CA THR A 74 6.32 -25.76 -9.06
C THR A 74 7.08 -26.99 -9.55
N GLN A 75 8.23 -26.79 -10.19
CA GLN A 75 9.09 -27.88 -10.64
C GLN A 75 9.54 -28.74 -9.45
N CYS A 76 10.12 -28.13 -8.42
CA CYS A 76 10.51 -28.91 -7.24
C CYS A 76 9.32 -29.65 -6.62
N ARG A 77 8.17 -29.00 -6.46
CA ARG A 77 7.01 -29.65 -5.84
C ARG A 77 6.58 -30.89 -6.65
N ASN A 78 6.67 -30.83 -7.98
CA ASN A 78 6.36 -31.97 -8.84
C ASN A 78 7.41 -33.09 -8.73
N ASP A 79 8.69 -32.75 -8.57
CA ASP A 79 9.75 -33.74 -8.34
C ASP A 79 9.60 -34.41 -6.97
N ALA A 80 9.34 -33.60 -5.93
CA ALA A 80 9.04 -34.07 -4.59
C ALA A 80 7.80 -34.98 -4.56
N ASP A 81 6.76 -34.67 -5.32
CA ASP A 81 5.56 -35.50 -5.42
C ASP A 81 5.84 -36.86 -6.06
N ARG A 82 6.74 -36.91 -7.05
CA ARG A 82 7.17 -38.16 -7.71
C ARG A 82 8.07 -39.03 -6.83
N GLU A 83 8.92 -38.41 -6.01
CA GLU A 83 9.90 -39.10 -5.18
C GLU A 83 9.39 -39.44 -3.77
N ALA A 84 8.41 -38.69 -3.25
CA ALA A 84 7.94 -38.85 -1.88
C ALA A 84 7.12 -40.14 -1.72
N THR A 85 7.63 -41.04 -0.90
CA THR A 85 6.93 -42.28 -0.50
C THR A 85 6.02 -42.09 0.71
N SER A 86 6.02 -40.91 1.33
CA SER A 86 5.19 -40.56 2.49
C SER A 86 4.96 -39.05 2.59
N ALA A 87 3.90 -38.65 3.29
CA ALA A 87 3.58 -37.25 3.55
C ALA A 87 4.66 -36.53 4.37
N GLU A 88 5.46 -37.25 5.15
CA GLU A 88 6.59 -36.67 5.89
C GLU A 88 7.75 -36.36 4.94
N LYS A 89 8.10 -37.28 4.04
CA LYS A 89 9.12 -37.04 3.02
C LYS A 89 8.74 -35.91 2.06
N MET A 90 7.46 -35.82 1.69
CA MET A 90 6.97 -34.71 0.87
C MET A 90 7.18 -33.36 1.59
N ARG A 91 6.83 -33.25 2.87
CA ARG A 91 7.02 -32.02 3.66
C ARG A 91 8.49 -31.64 3.79
N GLN A 92 9.36 -32.62 4.01
CA GLN A 92 10.81 -32.40 4.06
C GLN A 92 11.35 -31.88 2.71
N ALA A 93 10.99 -32.52 1.60
CA ALA A 93 11.42 -32.11 0.27
C ALA A 93 10.93 -30.71 -0.12
N VAL A 94 9.66 -30.40 0.16
CA VAL A 94 9.10 -29.06 -0.06
C VAL A 94 9.81 -28.01 0.81
N GLY A 95 10.13 -28.34 2.08
CA GLY A 95 10.89 -27.47 2.97
C GLY A 95 12.25 -27.07 2.39
N VAL A 96 13.02 -28.04 1.91
CA VAL A 96 14.31 -27.80 1.25
C VAL A 96 14.18 -26.85 0.05
N CYS A 97 13.12 -27.00 -0.74
CA CYS A 97 12.92 -26.15 -1.90
C CYS A 97 12.53 -24.72 -1.56
N LEU A 98 11.73 -24.53 -0.50
CA LEU A 98 11.43 -23.21 0.01
C LEU A 98 12.68 -22.53 0.57
N ASP A 99 13.56 -23.27 1.27
CA ASP A 99 14.82 -22.73 1.78
C ASP A 99 15.73 -22.26 0.65
N GLN A 100 15.88 -23.05 -0.42
CA GLN A 100 16.65 -22.65 -1.60
C GLN A 100 16.07 -21.42 -2.30
N LEU A 101 14.73 -21.32 -2.39
CA LEU A 101 14.06 -20.13 -2.93
C LEU A 101 14.31 -18.91 -2.04
N ASN A 102 14.22 -19.06 -0.73
CA ASN A 102 14.47 -17.98 0.22
C ASN A 102 15.93 -17.48 0.13
N GLN A 103 16.89 -18.39 -0.02
CA GLN A 103 18.30 -18.02 -0.22
C GLN A 103 18.51 -17.23 -1.51
N ARG A 104 17.83 -17.62 -2.61
CA ARG A 104 17.86 -16.85 -3.87
C ARG A 104 17.25 -15.47 -3.71
N ARG A 105 16.10 -15.37 -3.05
CA ARG A 105 15.46 -14.06 -2.75
C ARG A 105 16.37 -13.17 -1.91
N ALA A 106 17.09 -13.72 -0.94
CA ALA A 106 18.06 -12.98 -0.13
C ALA A 106 19.26 -12.47 -0.96
N GLN A 107 19.55 -13.11 -2.09
CA GLN A 107 20.56 -12.69 -3.07
C GLN A 107 20.00 -11.75 -4.15
N GLY A 108 18.72 -11.37 -4.08
CA GLY A 108 18.08 -10.49 -5.06
C GLY A 108 17.68 -11.17 -6.36
N GLN A 109 17.53 -12.50 -6.36
CA GLN A 109 17.07 -13.32 -7.49
C GLN A 109 15.62 -13.76 -7.33
#